data_AF-A0AA90R2V7-F1
#
_entry.id   AF-A0AA90R2V7-F1
#
_cell.length_a   1.000
_cell.length_b   1.000
_cell.length_c   1.000
_cell.angle_alpha   90.00
_cell.angle_beta   90.00
_cell.angle_gamma   90.00
#
_symmetry.space_group_name_H-M   'P 1'
#
loop_
_entity.id
_entity.type
_entity.pdbx_description
1 polymer ?
#
loop_
_entity_poly.entity_id
_entity_poly.type
_entity_poly.pdbx_seq_one_letter_code
_entity_poly.pdbx_strand_id
1 'polypeptide(L)' 'MFTFDDLKILIHEKDYVYFDHTKLDYVKDVLGKNRFQLLKI' A
#
# COMPACT_ATOMS: atom_id res chain seq x y z
N MET A 1 6.59 1.59 -12.18
CA MET A 1 6.78 2.34 -10.91
C MET A 1 5.40 2.77 -10.44
N PHE A 2 4.97 2.31 -9.28
CA PHE A 2 3.61 2.58 -8.78
C PHE A 2 3.67 3.77 -7.81
N THR A 3 2.71 4.69 -7.92
CA THR A 3 2.72 5.92 -7.12
C THR A 3 1.54 5.89 -6.15
N PHE A 4 1.85 5.96 -4.86
CA PHE A 4 0.86 6.18 -3.81
C PHE A 4 1.02 7.62 -3.32
N ASP A 5 0.09 8.50 -3.69
CA ASP A 5 0.15 9.94 -3.40
C ASP A 5 1.51 10.55 -3.80
N ASP A 6 2.39 10.84 -2.84
CA ASP A 6 3.74 11.40 -3.05
C ASP A 6 4.88 10.36 -2.96
N LEU A 7 4.55 9.08 -2.76
CA LEU A 7 5.50 7.99 -2.58
C LEU A 7 5.61 7.15 -3.86
N LYS A 8 6.82 7.05 -4.40
CA LYS A 8 7.13 6.19 -5.55
C LYS A 8 7.66 4.85 -5.05
N ILE A 9 6.93 3.77 -5.33
CA ILE A 9 7.32 2.41 -4.97
C ILE A 9 7.72 1.64 -6.23
N LEU A 10 8.85 0.95 -6.12
CA LEU A 10 9.28 -0.05 -7.09
C LEU A 10 8.53 -1.35 -6.79
N ILE A 11 7.59 -1.68 -7.66
CA ILE A 11 6.86 -2.95 -7.65
C ILE A 11 7.33 -3.73 -8.88
N HIS A 12 7.48 -5.04 -8.73
CA HIS A 12 7.79 -5.92 -9.85
C HIS A 12 6.54 -6.10 -10.72
N GLU A 13 6.68 -6.10 -12.05
CA GLU A 13 5.53 -6.08 -12.99
C GLU A 13 4.51 -7.20 -12.75
N LYS A 14 5.01 -8.41 -12.43
CA LYS A 14 4.19 -9.59 -12.12
C LYS A 14 3.25 -9.38 -10.92
N ASP A 15 3.59 -8.45 -10.04
CA ASP A 15 2.86 -8.23 -8.80
C ASP A 15 1.84 -7.08 -8.91
N TYR A 16 1.78 -6.36 -10.05
CA TYR A 16 0.93 -5.16 -10.20
C TYR A 16 -0.55 -5.45 -9.94
N VAL A 17 -1.02 -6.63 -10.32
CA VAL A 17 -2.39 -7.12 -10.07
C VAL A 17 -2.78 -7.07 -8.59
N TYR A 18 -1.84 -7.21 -7.65
CA TYR A 18 -2.12 -7.17 -6.22
C TYR A 18 -2.23 -5.75 -5.67
N PHE A 19 -1.73 -4.75 -6.40
CA PHE A 19 -1.73 -3.35 -6.02
C PHE A 19 -2.76 -2.52 -6.81
N ASP A 20 -3.37 -3.13 -7.82
CA ASP A 20 -4.46 -2.54 -8.57
C ASP A 20 -5.64 -2.22 -7.64
N HIS A 21 -6.18 -1.00 -7.74
CA HIS A 21 -7.22 -0.48 -6.84
C HIS A 21 -6.90 -0.60 -5.34
N THR A 22 -5.63 -0.44 -4.97
CA THR A 22 -5.23 -0.36 -3.55
C THR A 22 -4.68 1.02 -3.20
N LYS A 23 -4.77 1.37 -1.92
CA LYS A 23 -4.11 2.53 -1.29
C LYS A 23 -3.14 2.03 -0.23
N LEU A 24 -1.98 2.66 -0.11
CA LEU A 24 -1.09 2.47 1.04
C LEU A 24 -1.43 3.52 2.10
N ASP A 25 -1.72 3.09 3.33
CA ASP A 25 -2.05 3.98 4.45
C ASP A 25 -1.26 3.61 5.72
N TYR A 26 -1.16 4.56 6.66
CA TYR A 26 -0.50 4.35 7.95
C TYR A 26 -1.54 4.29 9.07
N VAL A 27 -1.82 3.07 9.54
CA VAL A 27 -2.94 2.78 10.44
C VAL A 27 -2.46 2.16 11.75
N LYS A 28 -3.29 2.26 12.79
CA LYS A 28 -3.11 1.47 14.03
C LYS A 28 -3.73 0.09 13.86
N ASP A 29 -2.97 -0.93 14.25
CA ASP A 29 -3.50 -2.29 14.36
C ASP A 29 -4.43 -2.43 15.58
N VAL A 30 -5.04 -3.61 15.72
CA VAL A 30 -5.96 -3.93 16.83
C VAL A 30 -5.29 -3.89 18.21
N LEU A 31 -3.96 -3.90 18.26
CA LEU A 31 -3.16 -3.79 19.48
C LEU A 31 -2.64 -2.34 19.70
N GLY A 32 -3.07 -1.39 18.87
CA GLY A 32 -2.68 0.01 18.94
C GLY A 32 -1.31 0.35 18.36
N LYS A 33 -0.61 -0.60 17.71
CA LYS A 33 0.69 -0.37 17.07
C LYS A 33 0.50 0.22 15.68
N ASN A 34 1.33 1.19 15.33
CA ASN A 34 1.27 1.79 14.00
C ASN A 34 1.96 0.90 12.96
N ARG A 35 1.38 0.79 11.76
CA ARG A 35 1.97 0.08 10.62
C ARG A 35 1.50 0.65 9.29
N PHE A 36 2.30 0.43 8.25
CA PHE A 36 1.83 0.59 6.88
C PHE A 36 0.92 -0.56 6.50
N GLN A 37 -0.19 -0.25 5.84
CA GLN A 37 -1.12 -1.25 5.36
C GLN A 37 -1.67 -0.87 3.98
N LEU A 38 -1.70 -1.87 3.09
CA LEU A 38 -2.42 -1.79 1.83
C LEU A 38 -3.92 -2.02 2.12
N LEU A 39 -4.73 -1.07 1.69
CA LEU A 39 -6.18 -1.08 1.80
C LEU A 39 -6.76 -1.17 0.39
N LYS A 40 -7.69 -2.09 0.18
CA LYS A 40 -8.43 -2.18 -1.09
C LYS A 40 -9.49 -1.09 -1.15
N ILE A 41 -9.57 -0.37 -2.27
CA ILE A 41 -10.57 0.67 -2.55
C ILE A 41 -11.77 0.05 -3.28
#